data_AF-A0A2V6RH45-F1
#
_entry.id   AF-A0A2V6RH45-F1
#
_cell.length_a   1.000
_cell.length_b   1.000
_cell.length_c   1.000
_cell.angle_alpha   90.00
_cell.angle_beta   90.00
_cell.angle_gamma   90.00
#
_symmetry.space_group_name_H-M   'P 1'
#
loop_
_entity.id
_entity.type
_entity.pdbx_description
1 polymer ?
#
loop_
_entity_poly.entity_id
_entity_poly.type
_entity_poly.pdbx_seq_one_letter_code
_entity_poly.pdbx_strand_id
1 'polypeptide(L)'
;MTPAALKHLALSDPIMRRVIRTIGPCTLEPQLRRSPYEALVRAVVYQQLHGRAAAAILGRFIALFGGKAFPRPRAVLAMSTRNMRGAGL
;
A
#
# COMPACT_ATOMS: atom_id res chain seq x y z
N MET A 1 -12.42 10.01 1.14
CA MET A 1 -12.64 10.98 0.04
C MET A 1 -13.49 12.14 0.54
N THR A 2 -13.25 13.39 0.13
CA THR A 2 -14.05 14.53 0.61
C THR A 2 -15.41 14.62 -0.12
N PRO A 3 -16.46 15.15 0.53
CA PRO A 3 -17.75 15.41 -0.15
C PRO A 3 -17.60 16.29 -1.39
N ALA A 4 -16.67 17.25 -1.36
CA ALA A 4 -16.36 18.12 -2.49
C ALA A 4 -15.82 17.34 -3.69
N ALA A 5 -14.92 16.37 -3.49
CA ALA A 5 -14.40 15.52 -4.56
C ALA A 5 -15.50 14.64 -5.18
N LEU A 6 -16.38 14.05 -4.35
CA LEU A 6 -17.51 13.26 -4.85
C LEU A 6 -18.49 14.10 -5.68
N LYS A 7 -18.82 15.31 -5.21
CA LYS A 7 -19.68 16.25 -5.93
C LYS A 7 -19.07 16.64 -7.27
N HIS A 8 -17.78 16.98 -7.28
CA HIS A 8 -17.08 17.35 -8.50
C HIS A 8 -17.12 16.21 -9.53
N LEU A 9 -16.71 15.00 -9.15
CA LEU A 9 -16.71 13.84 -10.05
C LEU A 9 -18.12 13.52 -10.61
N ALA A 10 -19.15 13.59 -9.76
CA ALA A 10 -20.53 13.35 -10.18
C ALA A 10 -21.09 14.43 -11.11
N LEU A 11 -20.62 15.68 -11.02
CA LEU A 11 -21.04 16.75 -11.93
C LEU A 11 -20.28 16.68 -13.27
N SER A 12 -18.99 16.34 -13.24
CA SER A 12 -18.13 16.29 -14.42
C SER A 12 -18.40 15.09 -15.33
N ASP A 13 -18.82 13.94 -14.78
CA ASP A 13 -18.99 12.70 -15.56
C ASP A 13 -20.26 11.91 -15.15
N PRO A 14 -21.23 11.70 -16.07
CA PRO A 14 -22.44 10.90 -15.83
C PRO A 14 -22.19 9.44 -15.48
N ILE A 15 -21.13 8.81 -16.01
CA ILE A 15 -20.72 7.44 -15.69
C ILE A 15 -20.21 7.41 -14.25
N MET A 16 -19.33 8.34 -13.88
CA MET A 16 -18.85 8.44 -12.49
C MET A 16 -20.00 8.71 -11.52
N ARG A 17 -20.96 9.56 -11.87
CA ARG A 17 -22.18 9.77 -11.08
C ARG A 17 -22.94 8.48 -10.83
N ARG A 18 -23.12 7.64 -11.86
CA ARG A 18 -23.80 6.35 -11.73
C ARG A 18 -23.01 5.42 -10.80
N VAL A 19 -21.70 5.29 -11.00
CA VAL A 19 -20.82 4.45 -10.18
C VAL A 19 -20.86 4.87 -8.71
N ILE A 20 -20.77 6.17 -8.42
CA ILE A 20 -20.83 6.69 -7.04
C ILE A 20 -22.18 6.38 -6.38
N ARG A 21 -23.30 6.51 -7.11
CA ARG A 21 -24.63 6.15 -6.58
C ARG A 21 -24.78 4.65 -6.33
N THR A 22 -24.20 3.80 -7.18
CA THR A 22 -24.29 2.34 -7.07
C THR A 22 -23.42 1.80 -5.94
N ILE A 23 -22.17 2.27 -5.81
CA ILE A 23 -21.21 1.77 -4.81
C ILE A 23 -21.43 2.44 -3.45
N GLY A 24 -21.85 3.71 -3.44
CA GLY A 24 -22.00 4.50 -2.23
C GLY A 24 -20.72 5.22 -1.79
N PRO A 25 -20.58 5.54 -0.48
CA PRO A 25 -19.46 6.32 0.03
C PRO A 25 -18.09 5.68 -0.24
N CYS A 26 -17.09 6.49 -0.60
CA CYS A 26 -15.72 6.03 -0.74
C CYS A 26 -15.08 5.79 0.64
N THR A 27 -14.83 4.52 0.95
CA THR A 27 -14.24 4.04 2.22
C THR A 27 -12.71 3.95 2.19
N LEU A 28 -12.05 4.58 1.22
CA LEU A 28 -10.59 4.59 1.15
C LEU A 28 -9.99 5.32 2.37
N GLU A 29 -9.24 4.57 3.18
CA GLU A 29 -8.52 5.08 4.34
C GLU A 29 -7.01 5.23 4.03
N PRO A 30 -6.51 6.47 3.88
CA PRO A 30 -5.08 6.69 3.65
C PRO A 30 -4.27 6.38 4.92
N GLN A 31 -3.15 5.69 4.75
CA GLN A 31 -2.24 5.32 5.84
C GLN A 31 -1.24 6.46 6.10
N LEU A 32 -1.72 7.57 6.66
CA LEU A 32 -0.96 8.81 6.85
C LEU A 32 0.18 8.73 7.87
N ARG A 33 0.17 7.70 8.73
CA ARG A 33 1.19 7.52 9.78
C ARG A 33 2.49 6.88 9.27
N ARG A 34 2.52 6.39 8.03
CA ARG A 34 3.72 5.76 7.46
C ARG A 34 4.73 6.83 7.09
N SER A 35 6.01 6.57 7.38
CA SER A 35 7.08 7.38 6.82
C SER A 35 7.09 7.29 5.29
N PRO A 36 7.56 8.32 4.56
CA PRO A 36 7.69 8.24 3.09
C PRO A 36 8.49 7.02 2.62
N TYR A 37 9.55 6.67 3.35
CA TYR A 37 10.35 5.48 3.07
C TYR A 37 9.54 4.18 3.20
N GLU A 38 8.79 4.00 4.29
CA GLU A 38 7.94 2.82 4.46
C GLU A 38 6.86 2.75 3.38
N ALA A 39 6.23 3.89 3.06
CA ALA A 39 5.23 3.97 2.01
C ALA A 39 5.81 3.54 0.65
N LEU A 40 7.02 4.00 0.31
CA LEU A 40 7.70 3.66 -0.93
C LEU A 40 8.07 2.18 -1.00
N VAL A 41 8.66 1.60 0.05
CA VAL A 41 9.00 0.18 0.07
C VAL A 41 7.73 -0.66 -0.09
N ARG A 42 6.64 -0.32 0.62
CA ARG A 42 5.36 -1.02 0.44
C ARG A 42 4.82 -0.89 -0.98
N ALA A 43 4.91 0.29 -1.59
CA ALA A 43 4.47 0.49 -2.97
C ALA A 43 5.24 -0.41 -3.93
N VAL A 44 6.57 -0.51 -3.80
CA VAL A 44 7.40 -1.41 -4.61
C VAL A 44 7.03 -2.87 -4.39
N VAL A 45 6.88 -3.31 -3.14
CA VAL A 45 6.50 -4.70 -2.81
C VAL A 45 5.11 -5.08 -3.37
N TYR A 46 4.21 -4.12 -3.59
CA TYR A 46 2.87 -4.37 -4.12
C TYR A 46 2.78 -4.29 -5.65
N GLN A 47 3.87 -3.97 -6.35
CA GLN A 47 3.86 -3.87 -7.80
C GLN A 47 3.56 -5.22 -8.45
N GLN A 48 2.61 -5.22 -9.39
CA GLN A 48 2.25 -6.40 -10.21
C GLN A 48 1.79 -7.63 -9.40
N LEU A 49 1.38 -7.44 -8.13
CA LEU A 49 0.96 -8.51 -7.25
C LEU A 49 -0.46 -8.30 -6.71
N HIS A 50 -1.17 -9.41 -6.52
CA HIS A 50 -2.42 -9.40 -5.77
C HIS A 50 -2.16 -8.97 -4.32
N GLY A 51 -3.04 -8.16 -3.73
CA GLY A 51 -2.82 -7.54 -2.43
C GLY A 51 -2.52 -8.51 -1.29
N ARG A 52 -3.11 -9.73 -1.31
CA ARG A 52 -2.79 -10.79 -0.34
C ARG A 52 -1.37 -11.35 -0.50
N ALA A 53 -0.90 -11.52 -1.74
CA ALA A 53 0.45 -12.03 -2.01
C ALA A 53 1.50 -11.01 -1.55
N ALA A 54 1.31 -9.74 -1.91
CA ALA A 54 2.18 -8.66 -1.46
C ALA A 54 2.18 -8.49 0.06
N ALA A 55 1.02 -8.62 0.73
CA ALA A 55 0.95 -8.60 2.19
C ALA A 55 1.75 -9.74 2.84
N ALA A 56 1.68 -10.95 2.29
CA ALA A 56 2.44 -12.10 2.78
C ALA A 56 3.95 -11.93 2.58
N ILE A 57 4.39 -11.44 1.41
CA ILE A 57 5.80 -11.12 1.11
C ILE A 57 6.30 -10.05 2.08
N LEU A 58 5.54 -8.97 2.24
CA LEU A 58 5.91 -7.89 3.15
C LEU A 58 6.02 -8.36 4.61
N GLY A 59 5.10 -9.22 5.05
CA GLY A 59 5.16 -9.82 6.39
C GLY A 59 6.44 -10.62 6.61
N ARG A 60 6.82 -11.48 5.66
CA ARG A 60 8.09 -12.23 5.72
C ARG A 60 9.31 -11.31 5.66
N PHE A 61 9.28 -10.28 4.83
CA PHE A 61 10.34 -9.28 4.77
C PHE A 61 10.54 -8.58 6.12
N ILE A 62 9.47 -8.11 6.76
CA ILE A 62 9.54 -7.47 8.08
C ILE A 62 10.01 -8.47 9.16
N ALA A 63 9.64 -9.75 9.03
CA ALA A 63 10.09 -10.80 9.94
C ALA A 63 11.62 -11.04 9.91
N LEU A 64 12.29 -10.77 8.78
CA LEU A 64 13.77 -10.80 8.70
C LEU A 64 14.44 -9.79 9.65
N PHE A 65 13.69 -8.79 10.14
CA PHE A 65 14.17 -7.74 11.05
C PHE A 65 13.49 -7.80 12.42
N GLY A 66 12.95 -8.96 12.80
CA GLY A 66 12.37 -9.20 14.13
C GLY A 66 10.88 -8.84 14.26
N GLY A 67 10.19 -8.47 13.18
CA GLY A 67 8.72 -8.44 13.13
C GLY A 67 8.02 -7.28 13.85
N LYS A 68 8.69 -6.58 14.77
CA LYS A 68 8.06 -5.58 15.66
C LYS A 68 7.82 -4.21 15.03
N ALA A 69 8.67 -3.81 14.09
CA ALA A 69 8.62 -2.50 13.44
C ALA A 69 9.10 -2.60 11.99
N PHE A 70 8.77 -1.58 11.19
CA PHE A 70 9.28 -1.49 9.82
C PHE A 70 10.82 -1.31 9.84
N PRO A 71 11.58 -2.05 9.01
CA PRO A 71 13.04 -2.02 9.09
C PRO A 71 13.62 -0.69 8.65
N ARG A 72 14.58 -0.16 9.42
CA ARG A 72 15.29 1.08 9.05
C ARG A 72 16.08 0.90 7.74
N PRO A 73 16.24 1.94 6.91
CA PRO A 73 16.96 1.83 5.64
C PRO A 73 18.35 1.20 5.76
N ARG A 74 19.13 1.60 6.79
CA ARG A 74 20.47 1.03 7.04
C ARG A 74 20.45 -0.47 7.33
N ALA A 75 19.41 -0.98 7.99
CA ALA A 75 19.28 -2.41 8.26
C ALA A 75 18.97 -3.18 6.98
N VAL A 76 18.12 -2.63 6.11
CA VAL A 76 17.82 -3.22 4.79
C VAL A 76 19.06 -3.24 3.90
N LEU A 77 19.84 -2.16 3.89
CA LEU A 77 21.11 -2.09 3.14
C LEU A 77 22.14 -3.14 3.60
N ALA A 78 22.15 -3.48 4.88
CA ALA A 78 23.03 -4.51 5.44
C ALA A 78 22.51 -5.95 5.21
N MET A 79 21.26 -6.12 4.76
CA MET A 79 20.67 -7.43 4.55
C MET A 79 21.12 -8.04 3.22
N SER A 80 21.40 -9.33 3.22
CA SER A 80 21.74 -10.03 1.97
C SER A 80 20.55 -10.08 1.02
N THR A 81 20.81 -9.87 -0.27
CA THR A 81 19.79 -10.01 -1.33
C THR A 81 19.22 -11.42 -1.39
N ARG A 82 20.02 -12.44 -1.05
CA ARG A 82 19.58 -13.84 -0.93
C ARG A 82 18.46 -13.99 0.10
N ASN A 83 18.61 -13.40 1.29
CA ASN A 83 17.58 -13.47 2.34
C ASN A 83 16.32 -12.70 1.92
N MET A 84 16.49 -11.54 1.28
CA MET A 84 15.36 -10.76 0.77
C MET A 84 14.56 -11.55 -0.29
N ARG A 85 15.23 -12.20 -1.24
CA ARG A 85 14.59 -13.10 -2.21
C ARG A 85 13.90 -14.28 -1.54
N GLY A 86 14.49 -14.84 -0.48
CA GLY A 86 13.87 -15.89 0.32
C GLY A 86 12.55 -15.48 0.97
N ALA A 87 12.33 -14.18 1.23
CA ALA A 87 11.05 -13.65 1.69
C ALA A 87 10.03 -13.44 0.55
N GLY A 88 10.46 -13.55 -0.71
CA GLY A 88 9.64 -13.36 -1.92
C GLY A 88 9.72 -11.95 -2.53
N LEU A 89 10.80 -11.22 -2.26
CA LEU A 89 11.15 -9.96 -2.94
C LEU A 89 11.90 -10.21 -4.27
#